data_AF-A0A1B6G613-F1
#
_entry.id   AF-A0A1B6G613-F1
#
_cell.length_a   1.000
_cell.length_b   1.000
_cell.length_c   1.000
_cell.angle_alpha   90.00
_cell.angle_beta   90.00
_cell.angle_gamma   90.00
#
_symmetry.space_group_name_H-M   'P 1'
#
loop_
_entity.id
_entity.type
_entity.pdbx_description
1 polymer ?
#
loop_
_entity_poly.entity_id
_entity_poly.type
_entity_poly.pdbx_seq_one_letter_code
_entity_poly.pdbx_strand_id
1 'polypeptide(L)'
;TDVQLVKDCILASVEEICPDKLSLFNVISLSANTVARRTEDLGNNIVDQLKDACKDFEWFAFALDESTDVTDSAQVLLFVRGVNSDFKITEELADVHSMESSV
;
A
#
# COMPACT_ATOMS: atom_id res chain seq x y z
N THR A 1 3.02 -18.02 9.36
CA THR A 1 2.55 -16.63 9.20
C THR A 1 1.43 -16.63 8.21
N ASP A 2 0.54 -15.64 8.25
CA ASP A 2 -0.59 -15.56 7.30
C ASP A 2 -0.10 -15.55 5.84
N VAL A 3 1.07 -14.93 5.58
CA VAL A 3 1.71 -14.93 4.26
C VAL A 3 2.06 -16.35 3.78
N GLN A 4 2.52 -17.23 4.67
CA GLN A 4 2.80 -18.63 4.31
C GLN A 4 1.49 -19.37 4.00
N LEU A 5 0.45 -19.15 4.81
CA LEU A 5 -0.86 -19.75 4.59
C LEU A 5 -1.45 -19.35 3.23
N VAL A 6 -1.36 -18.06 2.88
CA VAL A 6 -1.79 -17.57 1.56
C VAL A 6 -1.00 -18.23 0.43
N LYS A 7 0.33 -18.40 0.59
CA LYS A 7 1.14 -19.10 -0.42
C LYS A 7 0.73 -20.55 -0.58
N ASP A 8 0.49 -21.27 0.52
CA ASP A 8 0.07 -22.67 0.48
C ASP A 8 -1.31 -22.82 -0.20
N CYS A 9 -2.26 -21.93 0.10
CA CYS A 9 -3.56 -21.88 -0.58
C CYS A 9 -3.42 -21.60 -2.10
N ILE A 10 -2.55 -20.67 -2.49
CA ILE A 10 -2.27 -20.39 -3.90
C ILE A 10 -1.67 -21.61 -4.59
N LEU A 11 -0.71 -22.28 -3.95
CA LEU A 11 -0.07 -23.48 -4.52
C LEU A 11 -1.07 -24.61 -4.72
N ALA A 12 -1.92 -24.88 -3.72
CA ALA A 12 -2.99 -25.88 -3.85
C ALA A 12 -3.97 -25.53 -4.98
N SER A 13 -4.31 -24.25 -5.14
CA SER A 13 -5.19 -23.80 -6.23
C SER A 13 -4.53 -23.97 -7.61
N VAL A 14 -3.24 -23.67 -7.73
CA VAL A 14 -2.48 -23.78 -8.98
C VAL A 14 -2.26 -25.25 -9.36
N GLU A 15 -2.05 -26.13 -8.38
CA GLU A 15 -1.91 -27.57 -8.61
C GLU A 15 -3.16 -28.16 -9.28
N GLU A 16 -4.35 -27.72 -8.86
CA GLU A 16 -5.63 -28.17 -9.43
C GLU A 16 -5.98 -27.49 -10.76
N ILE A 17 -5.73 -26.19 -10.90
CA ILE A 17 -6.18 -25.40 -12.07
C ILE A 17 -5.17 -25.44 -13.23
N CYS A 18 -3.88 -25.37 -12.92
CA CYS A 18 -2.82 -25.23 -13.93
C CYS A 18 -1.48 -25.79 -13.44
N PRO A 19 -1.36 -27.13 -13.27
CA PRO A 19 -0.20 -27.77 -12.67
C PRO A 19 1.11 -27.44 -13.38
N ASP A 20 1.09 -27.24 -14.70
CA ASP A 20 2.26 -26.84 -15.50
C ASP A 20 2.87 -25.49 -15.08
N LYS A 21 2.15 -24.67 -14.32
CA LYS A 21 2.58 -23.34 -13.83
C LYS A 21 3.04 -23.36 -12.38
N LEU A 22 2.93 -24.48 -11.65
CA LEU A 22 3.24 -24.59 -10.22
C LEU A 22 4.66 -24.12 -9.87
N SER A 23 5.63 -24.39 -10.75
CA SER A 23 7.03 -23.96 -10.57
C SER A 23 7.21 -22.45 -10.49
N LEU A 24 6.36 -21.65 -11.16
CA LEU A 24 6.43 -20.18 -11.12
C LEU A 24 6.07 -19.61 -9.74
N PHE A 25 5.19 -20.31 -9.01
CA PHE A 25 4.69 -19.87 -7.70
C PHE A 25 5.58 -20.36 -6.56
N ASN A 26 6.21 -21.54 -6.71
CA ASN A 26 7.13 -22.08 -5.70
C ASN A 26 8.33 -21.16 -5.45
N VAL A 27 8.85 -20.52 -6.49
CA VAL A 27 10.03 -19.64 -6.43
C VAL A 27 9.75 -18.29 -5.74
N ILE A 28 8.49 -17.96 -5.44
CA ILE A 28 8.15 -16.74 -4.72
C ILE A 28 8.77 -16.76 -3.32
N SER A 29 9.80 -15.95 -3.12
CA SER A 29 10.46 -15.78 -1.82
C SER A 29 9.54 -15.02 -0.85
N LEU A 30 9.38 -15.58 0.35
CA LEU A 30 8.66 -14.98 1.47
C LEU A 30 9.59 -14.57 2.61
N SER A 31 10.90 -14.45 2.35
CA SER A 31 11.84 -13.98 3.38
C SER A 31 11.43 -12.57 3.84
N ALA A 32 11.61 -12.27 5.13
CA ALA A 32 11.25 -10.97 5.70
C ALA A 32 11.80 -9.79 4.86
N ASN A 33 13.06 -9.90 4.42
CA ASN A 33 13.69 -8.89 3.55
C ASN A 33 13.00 -8.76 2.18
N THR A 34 12.58 -9.87 1.57
CA THR A 34 11.89 -9.82 0.27
C THR A 34 10.51 -9.17 0.42
N VAL A 35 9.78 -9.52 1.48
CA VAL A 35 8.46 -8.95 1.76
C VAL A 35 8.59 -7.45 2.04
N ALA A 36 9.49 -7.05 2.94
CA ALA A 36 9.72 -5.64 3.27
C ALA A 36 10.05 -4.80 2.02
N ARG A 37 11.00 -5.26 1.19
CA ARG A 37 11.35 -4.55 -0.05
C ARG A 37 10.18 -4.45 -1.02
N ARG A 38 9.39 -5.51 -1.20
CA ARG A 38 8.22 -5.46 -2.09
C ARG A 38 7.12 -4.54 -1.56
N THR A 39 6.93 -4.48 -0.24
CA THR A 39 6.02 -3.52 0.39
C THR A 39 6.48 -2.09 0.14
N GLU A 40 7.78 -1.81 0.28
CA GLU A 40 8.38 -0.50 -0.03
C GLU A 40 8.23 -0.14 -1.51
N ASP A 41 8.56 -1.06 -2.42
CA ASP A 41 8.38 -0.87 -3.87
C ASP A 41 6.92 -0.56 -4.22
N LEU A 42 5.96 -1.26 -3.60
CA LEU A 42 4.53 -1.03 -3.79
C LEU A 42 4.11 0.34 -3.24
N GLY A 43 4.61 0.73 -2.07
CA GLY A 43 4.36 2.05 -1.49
C GLY A 43 4.86 3.18 -2.39
N ASN A 44 6.10 3.06 -2.90
CA ASN A 44 6.67 4.02 -3.84
C ASN A 44 5.83 4.12 -5.13
N ASN A 45 5.37 3.00 -5.66
CA ASN A 45 4.52 2.96 -6.85
C ASN A 45 3.14 3.62 -6.62
N ILE A 46 2.57 3.53 -5.42
CA ILE A 46 1.34 4.27 -5.06
C ILE A 46 1.62 5.77 -5.05
N VAL A 47 2.72 6.20 -4.41
CA VAL A 47 3.14 7.61 -4.35
C VAL A 47 3.37 8.18 -5.75
N ASP A 48 4.01 7.43 -6.65
CA ASP A 48 4.26 7.87 -8.02
C ASP A 48 2.95 7.99 -8.83
N GLN A 49 2.02 7.05 -8.68
CA GLN A 49 0.69 7.16 -9.27
C GLN A 49 -0.10 8.37 -8.74
N LEU A 50 0.01 8.66 -7.44
CA LEU A 50 -0.62 9.83 -6.84
C LEU A 50 -0.01 11.13 -7.41
N LYS A 51 1.32 11.21 -7.53
CA LYS A 51 2.00 12.35 -8.16
C LYS A 51 1.56 12.56 -9.61
N ASP A 52 1.39 11.47 -10.35
CA ASP A 52 0.89 11.55 -11.73
C ASP A 52 -0.56 12.04 -11.78
N ALA A 53 -1.44 11.51 -10.92
CA ALA A 53 -2.82 11.99 -10.81
C ALA A 53 -2.91 13.47 -10.42
N CYS A 54 -2.05 13.93 -9.50
CA CYS A 54 -2.00 15.32 -9.06
C CYS A 54 -1.72 16.33 -10.18
N LYS A 55 -1.06 15.90 -11.27
CA LYS A 55 -0.78 16.77 -12.43
C LYS A 55 -2.07 17.15 -13.19
N ASP A 56 -3.10 16.34 -13.06
CA ASP A 56 -4.38 16.49 -13.77
C ASP A 56 -5.50 17.05 -12.88
N PHE A 57 -5.21 17.39 -11.62
CA PHE A 57 -6.23 17.93 -10.70
C PHE A 57 -6.58 19.38 -11.07
N GLU A 58 -7.88 19.65 -11.23
CA GLU A 58 -8.42 21.01 -11.34
C GLU A 58 -8.62 21.64 -9.96
N TRP A 59 -9.05 20.83 -8.99
CA TRP A 59 -9.17 21.22 -7.58
C TRP A 59 -8.64 20.13 -6.67
N PHE A 60 -8.09 20.54 -5.52
CA PHE A 60 -7.61 19.61 -4.51
C PHE A 60 -7.85 20.15 -3.09
N ALA A 61 -7.82 19.24 -2.13
CA ALA A 61 -7.88 19.49 -0.70
C ALA A 61 -6.94 18.53 0.03
N PHE A 62 -6.47 18.96 1.20
CA PHE A 62 -5.74 18.12 2.13
C PHE A 62 -6.60 17.86 3.36
N ALA A 63 -6.57 16.64 3.88
CA ALA A 63 -7.13 16.30 5.17
C ALA A 63 -6.01 15.78 6.08
N LEU A 64 -5.99 16.28 7.31
CA LEU A 64 -5.13 15.78 8.36
C LEU A 64 -6.00 15.04 9.36
N ASP A 65 -5.62 13.81 9.69
CA ASP A 65 -6.30 12.99 10.69
C ASP A 65 -5.31 12.56 11.77
N GLU A 66 -5.68 12.75 13.03
CA GLU A 66 -4.91 12.25 14.16
C GLU A 66 -5.34 10.81 14.44
N SER A 67 -4.39 9.89 14.33
CA SER A 67 -4.58 8.48 14.66
C SER A 67 -3.64 8.10 15.80
N THR A 68 -4.01 7.08 16.57
CA THR A 68 -3.12 6.47 17.55
C THR A 68 -2.67 5.11 17.04
N ASP A 69 -1.38 4.84 17.12
CA ASP A 69 -0.86 3.52 16.74
C ASP A 69 -1.12 2.47 17.83
N VAL A 70 -0.70 1.23 17.56
CA VAL A 70 -0.90 0.10 18.47
C VAL A 70 -0.17 0.26 19.82
N THR A 71 0.73 1.25 19.93
CA THR A 71 1.44 1.61 21.16
C THR A 71 0.93 2.90 21.80
N ASP A 72 -0.23 3.41 21.36
CA ASP A 72 -0.85 4.66 21.82
C ASP A 72 0.00 5.91 21.50
N SER A 73 0.90 5.82 20.51
CA SER A 73 1.63 6.98 20.01
C SER A 73 0.78 7.71 18.98
N ALA A 74 0.60 9.02 19.16
CA ALA A 74 -0.12 9.84 18.21
C ALA A 74 0.65 9.96 16.88
N GLN A 75 -0.08 9.87 15.79
CA GLN A 75 0.41 10.00 14.42
C GLN A 75 -0.53 10.91 13.64
N VAL A 76 0.03 11.72 12.75
CA VAL A 76 -0.74 12.53 11.80
C VAL A 76 -0.72 11.83 10.45
N LEU A 77 -1.91 11.53 9.94
CA LEU A 77 -2.15 11.03 8.59
C LEU A 77 -2.46 12.21 7.66
N LEU A 78 -1.73 12.33 6.56
CA LEU A 78 -1.99 13.32 5.53
C LEU A 78 -2.69 12.65 4.34
N PHE A 79 -3.91 13.06 4.04
CA PHE A 79 -4.65 12.63 2.86
C PHE A 79 -4.67 13.75 1.80
N VAL A 80 -4.50 13.37 0.54
CA VAL A 80 -4.77 14.24 -0.62
C VAL A 80 -6.09 13.80 -1.24
N ARG A 81 -6.96 14.78 -1.49
CA ARG A 81 -8.16 14.59 -2.32
C ARG A 81 -8.10 15.54 -3.51
N GLY A 82 -8.25 15.02 -4.71
CA GLY A 82 -8.28 15.80 -5.94
C GLY A 82 -9.45 15.44 -6.83
N VAL A 83 -9.82 16.37 -7.72
CA VAL A 83 -10.78 16.15 -8.79
C VAL A 83 -10.21 16.67 -10.09
N ASN A 84 -10.29 15.88 -11.16
CA ASN A 84 -9.84 16.26 -12.49
C ASN A 84 -10.99 16.86 -13.33
N SER A 85 -10.68 17.25 -14.56
CA SER A 85 -11.63 17.82 -15.54
C SER A 85 -12.79 16.90 -15.91
N ASP A 86 -12.60 15.58 -15.79
CA ASP A 86 -13.65 14.56 -15.99
C ASP A 86 -14.51 14.33 -14.74
N PHE A 87 -14.36 15.17 -13.69
CA PHE A 87 -14.99 15.01 -12.38
C PHE A 87 -14.64 13.70 -11.67
N LYS A 88 -13.54 13.04 -12.05
CA LYS A 88 -13.02 11.86 -11.35
C LYS A 88 -12.36 12.33 -10.06
N ILE A 89 -12.81 11.75 -8.95
CA ILE A 89 -12.24 11.99 -7.62
C ILE A 89 -11.14 10.97 -7.34
N THR A 90 -10.00 11.45 -6.87
CA THR A 90 -8.91 10.65 -6.31
C THR A 90 -8.74 11.05 -4.85
N GLU A 91 -8.70 10.10 -3.92
CA GLU A 91 -8.44 10.33 -2.50
C GLU A 91 -7.47 9.26 -2.02
N GLU A 92 -6.30 9.67 -1.53
CA GLU A 92 -5.22 8.76 -1.14
C GLU A 92 -4.43 9.27 0.07
N LEU A 93 -3.88 8.33 0.85
CA LEU A 93 -2.94 8.63 1.93
C LEU A 93 -1.59 9.02 1.32
N ALA A 94 -1.15 10.25 1.60
CA ALA A 94 0.06 10.83 1.06
C ALA A 94 1.27 10.60 1.96
N ASP A 95 1.08 10.71 3.28
CA ASP A 95 2.15 10.52 4.26
C ASP A 95 1.60 10.21 5.65
N VAL A 96 2.47 9.66 6.50
CA VAL A 96 2.23 9.39 7.92
C VAL A 96 3.41 9.88 8.73
N HIS A 97 3.16 10.77 9.69
CA HIS A 97 4.19 11.29 10.58
C HIS A 97 3.86 10.98 12.04
N SER A 98 4.82 10.39 12.74
CA SER A 98 4.77 10.27 14.20
C SER A 98 4.81 11.66 14.83
N MET A 99 3.95 11.88 15.82
CA MET A 99 4.00 13.09 16.64
C MET A 99 4.97 12.84 17.79
N GLU A 100 6.07 13.58 17.81
CA GLU A 100 6.93 13.62 19.00
C GLU A 100 6.13 14.31 20.11
N SER A 101 5.89 13.58 21.21
CA SER A 101 5.37 14.18 22.43
C SER A 101 6.33 15.29 22.85
N SER A 102 5.86 16.54 22.84
CA SER A 102 6.62 17.64 23.43
C SER A 102 6.69 17.40 24.94
N VAL A 103 7.87 16.98 25.42
CA VAL A 103 8.17 16.79 26.85
C VAL A 103 8.20 18.13 27.58
#